data_AF-A0A1Q8ENN7-F1
#
_entry.id   AF-A0A1Q8ENN7-F1
#
_cell.length_a   1.000
_cell.length_b   1.000
_cell.length_c   1.000
_cell.angle_alpha   90.00
_cell.angle_beta   90.00
_cell.angle_gamma   90.00
#
_symmetry.space_group_name_H-M   'P 1'
#
loop_
_entity.id
_entity.type
_entity.pdbx_description
1 polymer ?
#
loop_
_entity_poly.entity_id
_entity_poly.type
_entity_poly.pdbx_seq_one_letter_code
_entity_poly.pdbx_strand_id
1 'polypeptide(L)'
;MNTEQARKFASIFVGGKDTSGLPKHLVENISKWGGKPKLNDLSTYIKYTKDKSTVWVSTAINTEAGGQSSGAPLYEISMVLNEFRINQGGLESLPGGRSKNMEFSLLLDGSSIETSQIIALNHGPKDDAEVSFLSKIPMSTIKPYTP
;
A
#
# COMPACT_ATOMS: atom_id res chain seq x y z
N MET A 1 -5.59 4.69 9.57
CA MET A 1 -4.49 4.47 10.55
C MET A 1 -3.59 5.69 10.60
N ASN A 2 -2.86 5.90 11.70
CA ASN A 2 -1.75 6.87 11.73
C ASN A 2 -0.46 6.24 11.18
N THR A 3 0.60 7.04 11.02
CA THR A 3 1.88 6.57 10.48
C THR A 3 2.50 5.44 11.31
N GLU A 4 2.46 5.55 12.64
CA GLU A 4 3.02 4.53 13.52
C GLU A 4 2.34 3.17 13.34
N GLN A 5 1.00 3.16 13.28
CA GLN A 5 0.21 1.96 12.99
C GLN A 5 0.54 1.40 11.60
N ALA A 6 0.71 2.26 10.59
CA ALA A 6 1.09 1.82 9.24
C ALA A 6 2.47 1.16 9.23
N ARG A 7 3.45 1.71 9.96
CA ARG A 7 4.78 1.13 10.13
C ARG A 7 4.71 -0.24 10.80
N LYS A 8 4.03 -0.32 11.94
CA LYS A 8 3.83 -1.59 12.66
C LYS A 8 3.20 -2.63 11.74
N PHE A 9 2.13 -2.26 11.04
CA PHE A 9 1.45 -3.16 10.13
C PHE A 9 2.34 -3.63 8.97
N ALA A 10 3.07 -2.73 8.32
CA ALA A 10 4.01 -3.08 7.26
C ALA A 10 5.16 -3.96 7.77
N SER A 11 5.63 -3.74 9.00
CA SER A 11 6.71 -4.52 9.61
C SER A 11 6.37 -6.02 9.73
N ILE A 12 5.08 -6.37 9.84
CA ILE A 12 4.62 -7.76 9.92
C ILE A 12 5.07 -8.58 8.70
N PHE A 13 5.06 -7.97 7.51
CA PHE A 13 5.42 -8.64 6.26
C PHE A 13 6.93 -8.88 6.12
N VAL A 14 7.76 -8.19 6.92
CA VAL A 14 9.21 -8.42 7.01
C VAL A 14 9.61 -9.19 8.28
N GLY A 15 8.63 -9.76 9.00
CA GLY A 15 8.87 -10.61 10.17
C GLY A 15 8.65 -9.95 11.54
N GLY A 16 8.16 -8.70 11.55
CA GLY A 16 7.67 -8.05 12.76
C GLY A 16 6.53 -8.81 13.41
N LYS A 17 6.41 -8.70 14.74
CA LYS A 17 5.38 -9.40 15.53
C LYS A 17 4.55 -8.47 16.41
N ASP A 18 4.94 -7.20 16.51
CA ASP A 18 4.21 -6.24 17.34
C ASP A 18 2.92 -5.82 16.63
N THR A 19 1.79 -6.27 17.19
CA THR A 19 0.44 -5.88 16.74
C THR A 19 -0.23 -4.89 17.70
N SER A 20 0.48 -4.41 18.72
CA SER A 20 -0.07 -3.49 19.70
C SER A 20 -0.50 -2.16 19.06
N GLY A 21 -1.71 -1.72 19.41
CA GLY A 21 -2.30 -0.48 18.88
C GLY A 21 -2.82 -0.58 17.44
N LEU A 22 -2.69 -1.74 16.77
CA LEU A 22 -3.35 -1.96 15.50
C LEU A 22 -4.87 -2.17 15.69
N PRO A 23 -5.71 -1.72 14.74
CA PRO A 23 -7.13 -2.05 14.74
C PRO A 23 -7.39 -3.56 14.85
N LYS A 24 -8.38 -3.95 15.66
CA LYS A 24 -8.71 -5.36 15.94
C LYS A 24 -8.87 -6.19 14.67
N HIS A 25 -9.55 -5.66 13.67
CA HIS A 25 -9.77 -6.35 12.40
C HIS A 25 -8.45 -6.66 11.66
N LEU A 26 -7.41 -5.83 11.77
CA LEU A 26 -6.11 -6.12 11.16
C LEU A 26 -5.42 -7.25 11.91
N VAL A 27 -5.45 -7.22 13.25
CA VAL A 27 -4.85 -8.27 14.09
C VAL A 27 -5.49 -9.64 13.81
N GLU A 28 -6.81 -9.67 13.66
CA GLU A 28 -7.55 -10.89 13.31
C GLU A 28 -7.15 -11.41 11.92
N ASN A 29 -6.92 -10.54 10.93
CA ASN A 29 -6.49 -10.95 9.59
C ASN A 29 -5.02 -11.40 9.55
N ILE A 30 -4.12 -10.71 10.25
CA ILE A 30 -2.73 -11.13 10.43
C ILE A 30 -2.67 -12.55 10.99
N SER A 31 -3.50 -12.85 11.99
CA SER A 31 -3.57 -14.17 12.61
C SER A 31 -4.01 -15.27 11.62
N LYS A 32 -4.82 -14.93 10.61
CA LYS A 32 -5.28 -15.86 9.57
C LYS A 32 -4.23 -16.10 8.48
N TRP A 33 -3.36 -15.14 8.19
CA TRP A 33 -2.30 -15.28 7.18
C TRP A 33 -1.14 -16.18 7.65
N GLY A 34 -1.10 -16.52 8.93
CA GLY A 34 -0.07 -17.39 9.51
C GLY A 34 1.25 -16.67 9.80
N GLY A 35 2.30 -17.43 10.08
CA GLY A 35 3.57 -16.88 10.60
C GLY A 35 4.43 -16.11 9.61
N LYS A 36 4.10 -16.11 8.30
CA LYS A 36 4.86 -15.44 7.23
C LYS A 36 3.91 -14.86 6.17
N PRO A 37 3.15 -13.81 6.50
CA PRO A 37 2.24 -13.18 5.54
C PRO A 37 3.00 -12.56 4.36
N LYS A 38 2.38 -12.56 3.19
CA LYS A 38 2.92 -12.03 1.94
C LYS A 38 2.15 -10.79 1.50
N LEU A 39 2.74 -9.96 0.65
CA LEU A 39 2.05 -8.78 0.08
C LEU A 39 0.82 -9.16 -0.77
N ASN A 40 0.75 -10.38 -1.30
CA ASN A 40 -0.47 -10.89 -1.94
C ASN A 40 -1.64 -11.04 -0.97
N ASP A 41 -1.37 -11.44 0.28
CA ASP A 41 -2.38 -11.55 1.32
C ASP A 41 -2.93 -10.15 1.65
N LEU A 42 -2.04 -9.14 1.69
CA LEU A 42 -2.42 -7.74 1.84
C LEU A 42 -3.25 -7.22 0.66
N SER A 43 -2.83 -7.48 -0.58
CA SER A 43 -3.59 -7.08 -1.77
C SER A 43 -5.00 -7.68 -1.76
N THR A 44 -5.10 -8.97 -1.45
CA THR A 44 -6.38 -9.68 -1.30
C THR A 44 -7.23 -9.03 -0.21
N TYR A 45 -6.64 -8.79 0.97
CA TYR A 45 -7.33 -8.15 2.08
C TYR A 45 -7.88 -6.76 1.70
N ILE A 46 -7.09 -5.93 1.02
CA ILE A 46 -7.50 -4.60 0.56
C ILE A 46 -8.64 -4.70 -0.46
N LYS A 47 -8.57 -5.61 -1.43
CA LYS A 47 -9.59 -5.76 -2.47
C LYS A 47 -10.93 -6.27 -1.93
N TYR A 48 -10.91 -7.14 -0.92
CA TYR A 48 -12.11 -7.81 -0.41
C TYR A 48 -12.66 -7.23 0.90
N THR A 49 -11.89 -6.42 1.63
CA THR A 49 -12.36 -5.74 2.84
C THR A 49 -12.91 -4.37 2.48
N LYS A 50 -14.13 -4.36 1.91
CA LYS A 50 -14.85 -3.14 1.52
C LYS A 50 -15.69 -2.55 2.66
N ASP A 51 -15.26 -2.68 3.91
CA ASP A 51 -15.98 -2.10 5.04
C ASP A 51 -15.54 -0.65 5.32
N LYS A 52 -16.48 0.16 5.82
CA LYS A 52 -16.28 1.59 6.10
C LYS A 52 -15.27 1.88 7.23
N SER A 53 -14.68 0.84 7.85
CA SER A 53 -13.64 0.98 8.87
C SER A 53 -12.23 1.04 8.28
N THR A 54 -12.13 0.77 6.97
CA THR A 54 -10.89 0.67 6.23
C THR A 54 -10.54 2.01 5.59
N VAL A 55 -9.34 2.54 5.87
CA VAL A 55 -8.90 3.91 5.47
C VAL A 55 -7.84 3.85 4.36
N TRP A 56 -7.87 2.81 3.52
CA TRP A 56 -6.94 2.72 2.39
C TRP A 56 -7.49 3.52 1.22
N VAL A 57 -6.65 4.35 0.62
CA VAL A 57 -6.97 5.00 -0.64
C VAL A 57 -6.36 4.14 -1.73
N SER A 58 -7.20 3.43 -2.49
CA SER A 58 -6.77 2.75 -3.72
C SER A 58 -6.79 3.75 -4.87
N THR A 59 -5.65 3.87 -5.54
CA THR A 59 -5.44 4.73 -6.71
C THR A 59 -4.92 3.88 -7.86
N ALA A 60 -5.14 4.32 -9.10
CA ALA A 60 -4.50 3.73 -10.27
C ALA A 60 -3.35 4.62 -10.74
N ILE A 61 -2.31 4.02 -11.32
CA ILE A 61 -1.24 4.78 -12.00
C ILE A 61 -1.68 5.17 -13.43
N ASN A 62 -2.69 4.49 -13.99
CA ASN A 62 -3.21 4.80 -15.31
C ASN A 62 -3.96 6.15 -15.32
N THR A 63 -3.82 6.90 -16.42
CA THR A 63 -4.55 8.16 -16.63
C THR A 63 -5.97 7.93 -17.15
N GLU A 64 -6.26 6.73 -17.63
CA GLU A 64 -7.58 6.32 -18.11
C GLU A 64 -8.60 6.14 -16.97
N ALA A 65 -8.14 6.10 -15.71
CA ALA A 65 -8.96 6.04 -14.50
C ALA A 65 -10.09 4.99 -14.60
N GLY A 66 -9.71 3.77 -14.99
CA GLY A 66 -10.63 2.67 -15.27
C GLY A 66 -11.65 2.43 -14.14
N GLY A 67 -12.93 2.40 -14.51
CA GLY A 67 -14.04 2.03 -13.60
C GLY A 67 -14.96 3.17 -13.16
N GLN A 68 -14.81 4.39 -13.65
CA GLN A 68 -15.73 5.48 -13.30
C GLN A 68 -17.14 5.30 -13.89
N SER A 69 -18.15 5.49 -13.04
CA SER A 69 -19.43 6.07 -13.46
C SER A 69 -19.19 7.55 -13.82
N SER A 70 -19.56 7.96 -15.03
CA SER A 70 -19.48 9.33 -15.54
C SER A 70 -19.71 10.42 -14.46
N GLY A 71 -18.72 11.28 -14.22
CA GLY A 71 -18.88 12.56 -13.50
C GLY A 71 -18.24 12.70 -12.11
N ALA A 72 -17.56 11.68 -11.57
CA ALA A 72 -16.88 11.83 -10.28
C ALA A 72 -15.57 12.65 -10.43
N PRO A 73 -15.23 13.52 -9.45
CA PRO A 73 -14.00 14.32 -9.51
C PRO A 73 -12.77 13.41 -9.45
N LEU A 74 -11.81 13.66 -10.34
CA LEU A 74 -10.52 13.00 -10.35
C LEU A 74 -9.50 13.86 -9.59
N TYR A 75 -8.57 13.20 -8.92
CA TYR A 75 -7.46 13.85 -8.21
C TYR A 75 -6.15 13.20 -8.63
N GLU A 76 -5.15 14.03 -8.87
CA GLU A 76 -3.78 13.58 -9.08
C GLU A 76 -3.04 13.63 -7.74
N ILE A 77 -2.29 12.57 -7.46
CA ILE A 77 -1.39 12.50 -6.32
C ILE A 77 0.04 12.47 -6.85
N SER A 78 0.80 13.54 -6.63
CA SER A 78 2.17 13.67 -7.12
C SER A 78 3.17 13.51 -5.97
N MET A 79 3.93 12.41 -5.96
CA MET A 79 4.97 12.17 -4.95
C MET A 79 6.09 11.26 -5.49
N VAL A 80 7.26 11.32 -4.85
CA VAL A 80 8.40 10.45 -5.14
C VAL A 80 8.48 9.39 -4.04
N LEU A 81 8.39 8.12 -4.43
CA LEU A 81 8.49 6.98 -3.52
C LEU A 81 9.56 6.01 -4.02
N ASN A 82 10.30 5.44 -3.08
CA ASN A 82 11.21 4.33 -3.29
C ASN A 82 10.43 3.02 -3.31
N GLU A 83 10.72 2.15 -4.26
CA GLU A 83 10.08 0.85 -4.39
C GLU A 83 10.92 -0.28 -3.80
N PHE A 84 10.28 -1.21 -3.09
CA PHE A 84 10.93 -2.32 -2.42
C PHE A 84 10.17 -3.62 -2.63
N ARG A 85 10.89 -4.72 -2.89
CA ARG A 85 10.34 -6.07 -2.71
C ARG A 85 10.60 -6.56 -1.30
N ILE A 86 9.74 -7.47 -0.84
CA ILE A 86 9.98 -8.23 0.38
C ILE A 86 10.60 -9.56 0.00
N ASN A 87 11.79 -9.82 0.54
CA ASN A 87 12.50 -11.09 0.41
C ASN A 87 12.65 -11.76 1.78
N GLN A 88 13.30 -12.94 1.82
CA GLN A 88 13.44 -13.74 3.05
C GLN A 88 14.19 -12.97 4.16
N GLY A 89 13.44 -12.21 4.96
CA GLY A 89 13.93 -11.50 6.15
C GLY A 89 14.07 -9.97 6.01
N GLY A 90 13.60 -9.34 4.92
CA GLY A 90 13.72 -7.89 4.82
C GLY A 90 13.24 -7.24 3.53
N LEU A 91 13.45 -5.92 3.47
CA LEU A 91 13.22 -5.08 2.30
C LEU A 91 14.44 -5.10 1.39
N GLU A 92 14.20 -5.22 0.10
CA GLU A 92 15.21 -5.05 -0.93
C GLU A 92 14.75 -3.99 -1.93
N SER A 93 15.61 -3.01 -2.18
CA SER A 93 15.30 -1.90 -3.09
C SER A 93 15.13 -2.38 -4.54
N LEU A 94 14.15 -1.80 -5.22
CA LEU A 94 13.84 -2.01 -6.63
C LEU A 94 13.96 -0.68 -7.40
N PRO A 95 15.17 -0.22 -7.74
CA PRO A 95 15.36 1.08 -8.42
C PRO A 95 14.75 1.12 -9.84
N GLY A 96 14.55 -0.03 -10.48
CA GLY A 96 13.84 -0.15 -11.77
C GLY A 96 12.37 -0.55 -11.64
N GLY A 97 11.86 -0.61 -10.41
CA GLY A 97 10.51 -1.04 -10.07
C GLY A 97 10.19 -2.51 -10.37
N ARG A 98 8.90 -2.85 -10.32
CA ARG A 98 8.41 -4.21 -10.62
C ARG A 98 8.69 -4.62 -12.06
N SER A 99 9.11 -5.87 -12.23
CA SER A 99 9.46 -6.42 -13.53
C SER A 99 8.38 -7.33 -14.12
N LYS A 100 7.57 -7.97 -13.25
CA LYS A 100 6.58 -8.99 -13.63
C LYS A 100 5.15 -8.58 -13.29
N ASN A 101 4.20 -9.13 -14.04
CA ASN A 101 2.79 -9.05 -13.70
C ASN A 101 2.51 -9.73 -12.36
N MET A 102 1.64 -9.11 -11.55
CA MET A 102 1.24 -9.60 -10.24
C MET A 102 2.43 -9.79 -9.26
N GLU A 103 3.57 -9.16 -9.54
CA GLU A 103 4.59 -8.90 -8.54
C GLU A 103 4.05 -7.82 -7.59
N PHE A 104 4.27 -7.95 -6.29
CA PHE A 104 3.80 -6.96 -5.30
C PHE A 104 4.99 -6.35 -4.58
N SER A 105 4.93 -5.06 -4.32
CA SER A 105 6.01 -4.28 -3.73
C SER A 105 5.47 -3.24 -2.76
N LEU A 106 6.34 -2.77 -1.86
CA LEU A 106 6.06 -1.64 -0.99
C LEU A 106 6.65 -0.37 -1.60
N LEU A 107 5.91 0.72 -1.48
CA LEU A 107 6.35 2.07 -1.81
C LEU A 107 6.54 2.85 -0.51
N LEU A 108 7.71 3.47 -0.36
CA LEU A 108 8.12 4.18 0.85
C LEU A 108 8.71 5.55 0.49
N ASP A 109 8.46 6.58 1.30
CA ASP A 109 9.16 7.88 1.15
C ASP A 109 10.55 7.88 1.83
N GLY A 110 10.85 6.88 2.64
CA GLY A 110 12.17 6.65 3.24
C GLY A 110 12.90 5.44 2.67
N SER A 111 14.03 5.08 3.31
CA SER A 111 14.84 3.91 2.96
C SER A 111 14.45 2.63 3.72
N SER A 112 13.60 2.74 4.75
CA SER A 112 13.09 1.61 5.53
C SER A 112 11.67 1.87 6.04
N ILE A 113 10.96 0.83 6.50
CA ILE A 113 9.61 0.99 7.09
C ILE A 113 9.66 1.95 8.29
N GLU A 114 10.68 1.83 9.15
CA GLU A 114 10.80 2.57 10.41
C GLU A 114 10.92 4.09 10.19
N THR A 115 11.60 4.50 9.12
CA THR A 115 11.83 5.91 8.81
C THR A 115 10.73 6.54 7.94
N SER A 116 9.89 5.73 7.29
CA SER A 116 8.96 6.20 6.25
C SER A 116 7.67 6.78 6.82
N GLN A 117 7.25 7.96 6.37
CA GLN A 117 5.95 8.55 6.71
C GLN A 117 4.86 8.07 5.74
N ILE A 118 5.25 7.85 4.50
CA ILE A 118 4.40 7.29 3.45
C ILE A 118 4.71 5.82 3.28
N ILE A 119 3.70 4.98 3.43
CA ILE A 119 3.78 3.55 3.18
C ILE A 119 2.60 3.19 2.30
N ALA A 120 2.86 2.56 1.16
CA ALA A 120 1.82 2.08 0.28
C ALA A 120 2.18 0.70 -0.29
N LEU A 121 1.15 -0.03 -0.71
CA LEU A 121 1.30 -1.25 -1.50
C LEU A 121 1.17 -0.89 -2.98
N ASN A 122 2.14 -1.29 -3.80
CA ASN A 122 2.00 -1.31 -5.26
C ASN A 122 1.59 -2.73 -5.69
N HIS A 123 0.41 -2.85 -6.29
CA HIS A 123 -0.21 -4.12 -6.63
C HIS A 123 -1.01 -4.05 -7.93
N GLY A 124 -1.68 -5.16 -8.29
CA GLY A 124 -2.31 -5.32 -9.59
C GLY A 124 -1.31 -5.62 -10.73
N PRO A 125 -1.79 -5.64 -11.99
CA PRO A 125 -0.96 -5.80 -13.18
C PRO A 125 0.15 -4.74 -13.26
N LYS A 126 1.24 -5.03 -13.96
CA LYS A 126 2.39 -4.09 -14.04
C LYS A 126 2.01 -2.77 -14.71
N ASP A 127 1.31 -2.87 -15.84
CA ASP A 127 0.93 -1.73 -16.68
C ASP A 127 -0.45 -1.13 -16.28
N ASP A 128 -1.09 -1.70 -15.26
CA ASP A 128 -2.36 -1.24 -14.69
C ASP A 128 -2.29 -1.31 -13.17
N ALA A 129 -1.21 -0.75 -12.63
CA ALA A 129 -0.89 -0.84 -11.23
C ALA A 129 -1.90 -0.08 -10.38
N GLU A 130 -2.36 -0.75 -9.32
CA GLU A 130 -3.08 -0.14 -8.22
C GLU A 130 -2.08 0.19 -7.10
N VAL A 131 -2.18 1.39 -6.54
CA VAL A 131 -1.44 1.80 -5.34
C VAL A 131 -2.43 1.97 -4.19
N SER A 132 -2.20 1.27 -3.09
CA SER A 132 -3.03 1.38 -1.89
C SER A 132 -2.22 1.95 -0.74
N PHE A 133 -2.51 3.20 -0.37
CA PHE A 133 -1.82 3.89 0.71
C PHE A 133 -2.22 3.33 2.07
N LEU A 134 -1.21 2.96 2.87
CA LEU A 134 -1.36 2.44 4.22
C LEU A 134 -1.28 3.53 5.30
N SER A 135 -0.59 4.63 5.00
CA SER A 135 -0.53 5.82 5.84
C SER A 135 -1.28 6.98 5.21
N LYS A 136 -1.37 8.10 5.94
CA LYS A 136 -2.09 9.29 5.46
C LYS A 136 -1.34 9.94 4.31
N ILE A 137 -2.05 10.28 3.25
CA ILE A 137 -1.54 11.07 2.13
C ILE A 137 -1.58 12.55 2.50
N PRO A 138 -0.47 13.31 2.42
CA PRO A 138 -0.48 14.74 2.68
C PRO A 138 -1.34 15.46 1.65
N MET A 139 -2.25 16.33 2.09
CA MET A 139 -3.11 17.09 1.16
C MET A 139 -2.31 17.95 0.18
N SER A 140 -1.09 18.38 0.55
CA SER A 140 -0.20 19.15 -0.31
C SER A 140 0.28 18.38 -1.55
N THR A 141 0.18 17.05 -1.57
CA THR A 141 0.54 16.23 -2.74
C THR A 141 -0.65 15.95 -3.65
N ILE A 142 -1.84 16.46 -3.30
CA ILE A 142 -3.10 16.16 -4.00
C ILE A 142 -3.58 17.43 -4.71
N LYS A 143 -3.91 17.31 -5.98
CA LYS A 143 -4.57 18.38 -6.76
C LYS A 143 -5.73 17.81 -7.58
N PRO A 144 -6.74 18.61 -7.93
CA PRO A 144 -7.74 18.18 -8.91
C PRO A 144 -7.05 17.78 -10.22
N TYR A 145 -7.45 16.64 -10.77
CA TYR A 145 -7.00 16.20 -12.08
C TYR A 145 -7.90 16.84 -13.15
N THR A 146 -7.27 17.54 -14.08
CA THR A 146 -7.93 18.11 -15.26
C THR A 146 -7.29 17.43 -16.48
N PRO A 147 -8.06 16.67 -17.28
CA PRO A 147 -7.56 15.97 -18.47
C PRO A 147 -6.94 16.92 -19.51
#